data_AF-A0AA40SW18-F1
#
_entry.id   AF-A0AA40SW18-F1
#
_cell.length_a   1.000
_cell.length_b   1.000
_cell.length_c   1.000
_cell.angle_alpha   90.00
_cell.angle_beta   90.00
_cell.angle_gamma   90.00
#
_symmetry.space_group_name_H-M   'P 1'
#
loop_
_entity.id
_entity.type
_entity.pdbx_description
1 polymer ?
#
loop_
_entity_poly.entity_id
_entity_poly.type
_entity_poly.pdbx_seq_one_letter_code
_entity_poly.pdbx_strand_id
1 'polypeptide(L)' 'MNNKKWAIKRLTVNLTSGEVEKLEQYCKITGRAATDVIRELIRSIPADNSEVSERHKLVK' A
#
# COMPACT_ATOMS: atom_id res chain seq x y z
N MET A 1 7.80 10.05 24.55
CA MET A 1 6.87 9.10 23.88
C MET A 1 6.27 9.78 22.67
N ASN A 2 6.88 9.66 21.49
CA ASN A 2 6.40 10.31 20.27
C ASN A 2 5.21 9.53 19.73
N ASN A 3 4.02 10.05 19.97
CA ASN A 3 2.76 9.59 19.39
C ASN A 3 2.76 9.89 17.88
N LYS A 4 3.54 9.13 17.09
CA LYS A 4 3.44 9.15 15.62
C LYS A 4 2.13 8.46 15.26
N LYS A 5 0.99 9.16 15.45
CA LYS A 5 -0.28 8.75 14.83
C LYS A 5 -0.07 8.86 13.33
N TRP A 6 0.31 7.76 12.68
CA TRP A 6 0.36 7.69 11.23
C TRP A 6 -1.02 8.08 10.71
N ALA A 7 -1.11 9.19 9.98
CA ALA A 7 -2.34 9.56 9.30
C ALA A 7 -2.74 8.39 8.40
N ILE A 8 -3.93 7.84 8.62
CA ILE A 8 -4.48 6.81 7.74
C ILE A 8 -4.75 7.49 6.39
N LYS A 9 -3.92 7.19 5.39
CA LYS A 9 -4.15 7.61 4.01
C LYS A 9 -4.91 6.51 3.29
N ARG A 10 -5.99 6.88 2.60
CA ARG A 10 -6.74 5.97 1.71
C ARG A 10 -6.19 6.10 0.30
N LEU A 11 -5.96 4.97 -0.35
CA LEU A 11 -5.59 4.87 -1.76
C LEU A 11 -6.63 4.01 -2.47
N THR A 12 -7.09 4.47 -3.63
CA THR A 12 -7.91 3.67 -4.55
C THR A 12 -6.99 3.11 -5.62
N VAL A 13 -7.06 1.80 -5.85
CA VAL A 13 -6.35 1.12 -6.93
C VAL A 13 -7.37 0.53 -7.88
N ASN A 14 -7.19 0.78 -9.18
CA ASN A 14 -8.00 0.19 -10.22
C ASN A 14 -7.31 -1.07 -10.71
N LEU A 15 -8.06 -2.15 -10.83
CA LEU A 15 -7.59 -3.45 -11.30
C LEU A 15 -8.44 -3.86 -12.49
N THR A 16 -7.85 -4.53 -13.47
CA THR A 16 -8.60 -5.18 -14.55
C THR A 16 -9.37 -6.37 -14.00
N SER A 17 -10.43 -6.82 -14.70
CA SER A 17 -11.26 -7.94 -14.24
C SER A 17 -10.43 -9.19 -13.91
N GLY A 18 -9.48 -9.55 -14.77
CA GLY A 18 -8.62 -10.71 -14.53
C GLY A 18 -7.66 -10.56 -13.34
N GLU A 19 -7.24 -9.35 -13.00
CA GLU A 19 -6.44 -9.08 -11.79
C GLU A 19 -7.29 -9.17 -10.53
N VAL A 20 -8.55 -8.70 -10.58
CA VAL A 20 -9.51 -8.84 -9.49
C VAL A 20 -9.77 -10.33 -9.21
N GLU A 21 -10.05 -11.13 -10.23
CA GLU A 21 -10.30 -12.58 -10.08
C GLU A 21 -9.11 -13.30 -9.43
N LYS A 22 -7.89 -13.00 -9.88
CA LYS A 22 -6.66 -13.55 -9.27
C LYS A 22 -6.53 -13.15 -7.80
N LEU A 23 -6.78 -11.89 -7.47
CA LEU A 23 -6.72 -11.40 -6.09
C LEU A 23 -7.76 -12.11 -5.21
N GLU A 24 -9.00 -12.24 -5.70
CA GLU A 24 -10.08 -12.93 -4.98
C GLU A 24 -9.74 -14.41 -4.73
N GLN A 25 -9.24 -15.11 -5.75
CA GLN A 25 -8.85 -16.52 -5.61
C GLN A 25 -7.73 -16.67 -4.57
N TYR A 26 -6.72 -15.80 -4.61
CA TYR A 26 -5.65 -15.80 -3.63
C TYR A 26 -6.15 -15.51 -2.21
N CYS A 27 -7.08 -14.57 -2.05
CA CYS A 27 -7.71 -14.27 -0.76
C CYS A 27 -8.52 -15.47 -0.24
N LYS A 28 -9.24 -16.20 -1.11
CA LYS A 28 -9.98 -17.42 -0.73
C LYS A 28 -9.06 -18.53 -0.24
N ILE A 29 -7.92 -18.73 -0.90
CA ILE A 29 -6.94 -19.78 -0.53
C ILE A 29 -6.25 -19.44 0.79
N THR A 30 -5.87 -18.17 0.97
CA THR A 30 -5.10 -17.74 2.15
C THR A 30 -5.97 -17.35 3.34
N GLY A 31 -7.27 -17.12 3.14
CA GLY A 31 -8.19 -16.61 4.17
C GLY A 31 -7.94 -15.16 4.56
N ARG A 32 -7.12 -14.42 3.82
CA ARG A 32 -6.73 -13.04 4.13
C ARG A 32 -7.63 -12.03 3.45
N ALA A 33 -7.82 -10.87 4.09
CA ALA A 33 -8.55 -9.76 3.49
C ALA A 33 -7.75 -9.17 2.32
N ALA A 34 -8.43 -8.78 1.25
CA ALA A 34 -7.82 -8.17 0.06
C ALA A 34 -6.93 -6.96 0.42
N THR A 35 -7.35 -6.13 1.39
CA THR A 35 -6.56 -4.98 1.86
C THR A 35 -5.22 -5.41 2.49
N ASP A 36 -5.19 -6.52 3.20
CA ASP A 36 -3.96 -7.01 3.84
C ASP A 36 -3.00 -7.59 2.80
N VAL A 37 -3.53 -8.33 1.83
CA VAL A 37 -2.77 -8.84 0.69
C VAL A 37 -2.18 -7.69 -0.12
N ILE A 38 -2.98 -6.70 -0.52
CA ILE A 38 -2.50 -5.52 -1.26
C ILE A 38 -1.42 -4.78 -0.46
N ARG A 39 -1.62 -4.59 0.84
CA ARG A 39 -0.64 -3.90 1.69
C ARG A 39 0.69 -4.64 1.77
N GLU A 40 0.65 -5.97 1.83
CA GLU A 40 1.85 -6.81 1.82
C GLU A 40 2.57 -6.73 0.47
N LEU A 41 1.83 -6.83 -0.63
CA LEU A 41 2.39 -6.70 -1.98
C LEU A 41 3.07 -5.34 -2.17
N ILE A 42 2.41 -4.25 -1.78
CA ILE A 42 2.99 -2.90 -1.84
C ILE A 42 4.28 -2.80 -1.02
N ARG A 43 4.35 -3.44 0.17
CA ARG A 43 5.55 -3.43 1.01
C ARG A 43 6.70 -4.27 0.45
N SER A 44 6.39 -5.27 -0.35
CA SER A 44 7.39 -6.11 -1.01
C SER A 44 8.06 -5.42 -2.20
N ILE A 45 7.45 -4.34 -2.72
CA ILE A 45 8.06 -3.53 -3.77
C ILE A 45 9.28 -2.84 -3.17
N PRO A 46 10.50 -3.03 -3.72
CA PRO A 46 11.69 -2.36 -3.24
C PRO A 46 11.47 -0.85 -3.32
N ALA A 47 11.66 -0.17 -2.20
CA ALA A 47 11.68 1.28 -2.17
C ALA A 47 13.01 1.72 -2.80
N ASP A 48 13.03 1.94 -4.12
CA ASP A 48 14.12 2.69 -4.72
C ASP A 48 14.10 4.10 -4.12
N ASN A 49 15.08 4.31 -3.25
CA ASN A 49 15.13 5.33 -2.24
C ASN A 49 15.79 6.60 -2.77
N SER A 50 15.06 7.40 -3.57
CA SER A 50 15.36 8.83 -3.71
C SER A 50 14.09 9.63 -4.04
N GLU A 51 13.90 10.75 -3.35
CA GLU A 51 12.90 11.82 -3.64
C GLU A 51 11.53 11.82 -2.93
N VAL A 52 11.30 11.07 -1.84
CA VAL A 52 10.14 11.35 -0.97
C VAL A 52 10.56 11.66 0.47
N SER A 53 11.55 12.54 0.62
CA SER A 53 11.84 13.16 1.94
C SER A 53 12.16 14.67 1.90
N GLU A 54 12.21 15.34 0.74
CA GLU A 54 12.64 16.75 0.66
C GLU A 54 11.57 17.78 0.26
N ARG A 55 10.32 17.40 -0.01
CA ARG A 55 9.29 18.41 -0.38
C ARG A 55 8.65 19.17 0.79
N HIS A 56 9.12 18.97 2.02
CA HIS A 56 8.57 19.65 3.21
C HIS A 56 9.51 20.70 3.84
N LYS A 57 10.67 21.01 3.23
CA LYS A 57 11.61 22.01 3.77
C LYS A 57 11.69 23.35 3.04
N LEU A 58 11.01 23.55 1.91
CA LEU A 58 11.06 24.83 1.18
C LEU A 58 9.78 25.67 1.37
N VAL A 59 9.45 25.98 2.63
CA VAL A 59 8.64 27.16 2.98
C VAL A 59 9.16 27.69 4.32
N LYS A 60 10.32 28.34 4.27
CA LYS A 60 10.82 29.23 5.31
C LYS A 60 11.45 30.44 4.63
#